data_AF-A0A851HTG5-F1
#
_entry.id   AF-A0A851HTG5-F1
#
_cell.length_a   1.000
_cell.length_b   1.000
_cell.length_c   1.000
_cell.angle_alpha   90.00
_cell.angle_beta   90.00
_cell.angle_gamma   90.00
#
_symmetry.space_group_name_H-M   'P 1'
#
loop_
_entity.id
_entity.type
_entity.pdbx_description
1 polymer ?
#
loop_
_entity_poly.entity_id
_entity_poly.type
_entity_poly.pdbx_seq_one_letter_code
_entity_poly.pdbx_strand_id
1 'polypeptide(L)' 'MAKSLDLDLGKPAQKSQTAGRSSLNTRKREAGSLVDLNFKVTPEFKREFKLWAASHDLKQKEVLEEAFRALKRSSL' A
#
# COMPACT_ATOMS: atom_id res chain seq x y z
N MET A 1 33.20 -22.05 -42.38
CA MET A 1 32.85 -21.55 -41.03
C MET A 1 31.94 -20.36 -41.19
N ALA A 2 30.64 -20.50 -40.94
CA ALA A 2 29.70 -19.38 -40.88
C ALA A 2 28.88 -19.55 -39.61
N LYS A 3 29.10 -18.68 -38.62
CA LYS A 3 28.30 -18.61 -37.39
C LYS A 3 27.09 -17.74 -37.68
N SER A 4 25.90 -18.33 -37.67
CA SER A 4 24.63 -17.62 -37.63
C SER A 4 24.49 -16.96 -36.24
N LEU A 5 24.41 -15.63 -36.23
CA LEU A 5 24.06 -14.85 -35.05
C LEU A 5 22.53 -14.74 -35.00
N ASP A 6 21.89 -15.67 -34.29
CA ASP A 6 20.50 -15.52 -33.88
C ASP A 6 20.43 -14.41 -32.83
N LEU A 7 20.03 -13.20 -33.26
CA LEU A 7 19.63 -12.13 -32.36
C LEU A 7 18.30 -12.52 -31.73
N ASP A 8 18.34 -12.95 -30.47
CA ASP A 8 17.17 -13.14 -29.61
C ASP A 8 16.56 -11.77 -29.30
N LEU A 9 15.69 -11.26 -30.19
CA LEU A 9 14.83 -10.13 -29.88
C LEU A 9 13.84 -10.58 -28.79
N GLY A 10 14.20 -10.26 -27.55
CA GLY A 10 13.42 -10.55 -26.35
C GLY A 10 11.92 -10.29 -26.56
N LYS A 11 11.13 -11.35 -26.37
CA LYS A 11 9.66 -11.28 -26.41
C LYS A 11 9.16 -10.23 -25.41
N PRO A 12 8.20 -9.36 -25.77
CA PRO A 12 7.71 -8.33 -24.87
C PRO A 12 7.08 -8.99 -23.63
N ALA A 13 7.52 -8.52 -22.45
CA ALA A 13 7.04 -8.98 -21.16
C ALA A 13 5.50 -9.00 -21.12
N GLN A 14 4.92 -10.18 -20.89
CA GLN A 14 3.49 -10.34 -20.69
C GLN A 14 3.07 -9.49 -19.50
N LYS A 15 2.28 -8.44 -19.77
CA LYS A 15 1.61 -7.65 -18.74
C LYS A 15 0.75 -8.61 -17.91
N SER A 16 1.19 -8.92 -16.71
CA SER A 16 0.42 -9.69 -15.73
C SER A 16 -0.81 -8.87 -15.35
N GLN A 17 -1.93 -9.21 -15.98
CA GLN A 17 -3.25 -8.75 -15.59
C GLN A 17 -3.51 -9.24 -14.16
N THR A 18 -3.26 -8.39 -13.17
CA THR A 18 -3.71 -8.64 -11.80
C THR A 18 -5.20 -8.35 -11.75
N ALA A 19 -5.98 -9.41 -11.95
CA ALA A 19 -7.41 -9.45 -11.76
C ALA A 19 -7.79 -8.77 -10.44
N GLY A 20 -8.66 -7.75 -10.53
CA GLY A 20 -9.23 -7.07 -9.38
C GLY A 20 -9.99 -8.06 -8.51
N ARG A 21 -9.44 -8.39 -7.35
CA ARG A 21 -10.16 -9.12 -6.30
C ARG A 21 -10.96 -8.13 -5.47
N SER A 22 -12.09 -7.70 -6.01
CA SER A 22 -13.17 -7.13 -5.20
C SER A 22 -13.91 -8.28 -4.49
N SER A 23 -14.20 -8.08 -3.19
CA SER A 23 -14.94 -8.95 -2.26
C SER A 23 -14.14 -10.01 -1.46
N LEU A 24 -13.44 -9.56 -0.41
CA LEU A 24 -13.00 -10.43 0.71
C LEU A 24 -13.64 -10.02 2.06
N ASN A 25 -14.79 -9.34 2.05
CA ASN A 25 -15.38 -8.73 3.25
C ASN A 25 -16.22 -9.67 4.13
N THR A 26 -16.32 -10.97 3.82
CA THR A 26 -17.24 -11.89 4.53
C THR A 26 -16.56 -12.96 5.39
N ARG A 27 -15.27 -12.80 5.70
CA ARG A 27 -14.58 -13.68 6.67
C ARG A 27 -14.44 -12.93 7.99
N LYS A 28 -15.05 -13.47 9.06
CA LYS A 28 -14.82 -13.02 10.44
C LYS A 28 -13.33 -13.16 10.71
N ARG A 29 -12.63 -12.03 10.76
CA ARG A 29 -11.17 -12.01 10.92
C ARG A 29 -10.85 -12.45 12.35
N GLU A 30 -9.85 -13.33 12.50
CA GLU A 30 -9.46 -13.83 13.81
C GLU A 30 -9.04 -12.67 14.72
N ALA A 31 -9.44 -12.74 16.00
CA ALA A 31 -9.08 -11.75 17.00
C ALA A 31 -7.55 -11.72 17.13
N GLY A 32 -6.93 -10.63 16.66
CA GLY A 32 -5.48 -10.48 16.61
C GLY A 32 -4.90 -10.31 15.20
N SER A 33 -5.70 -10.52 14.15
CA SER A 33 -5.27 -10.20 12.78
C SER A 33 -5.35 -8.70 12.49
N LEU A 34 -4.28 -8.16 11.89
CA LEU A 34 -4.24 -6.76 11.45
C LEU A 34 -5.33 -6.52 10.40
N VAL A 35 -6.10 -5.45 10.60
CA VAL A 35 -7.20 -5.06 9.72
C VAL A 35 -6.75 -3.89 8.86
N ASP A 36 -6.67 -4.11 7.54
CA ASP A 36 -6.41 -3.01 6.60
C ASP A 36 -7.56 -1.99 6.62
N LEU A 37 -7.20 -0.73 6.82
CA LEU A 37 -8.11 0.40 6.66
C LEU A 37 -7.98 0.96 5.25
N ASN A 38 -9.06 0.88 4.48
CA ASN A 38 -9.10 1.37 3.11
C ASN A 38 -9.69 2.78 3.09
N PHE A 39 -8.84 3.79 3.24
CA PHE A 39 -9.26 5.20 3.16
C PHE A 39 -9.18 5.72 1.73
N LYS A 40 -10.23 6.43 1.31
CA LYS A 40 -10.16 7.32 0.15
C LYS A 40 -9.74 8.70 0.64
N VAL A 41 -8.58 9.15 0.20
CA VAL A 41 -8.03 10.45 0.54
C VAL A 41 -7.64 11.19 -0.73
N THR A 42 -7.52 12.51 -0.65
CA THR A 42 -7.01 13.32 -1.75
C THR A 42 -5.51 13.01 -1.96
N PRO A 43 -5.01 13.15 -3.21
CA PRO A 43 -3.60 12.93 -3.49
C PRO A 43 -2.70 13.92 -2.74
N GLU A 44 -3.15 15.14 -2.49
CA GLU A 44 -2.45 16.18 -1.73
C GLU A 44 -2.23 15.71 -0.29
N PHE A 45 -3.31 15.32 0.40
CA PHE A 45 -3.24 14.81 1.78
C PHE A 45 -2.33 13.59 1.88
N LYS A 46 -2.42 12.66 0.92
CA LYS A 46 -1.56 11.48 0.91
C LYS A 46 -0.06 11.84 0.85
N ARG A 47 0.31 12.86 0.06
CA ARG A 47 1.69 13.33 -0.03
C ARG A 47 2.13 13.96 1.29
N GLU A 48 1.35 14.89 1.82
CA GLU A 48 1.63 15.57 3.09
C GLU A 48 1.76 14.58 4.24
N PHE A 49 0.81 13.65 4.37
CA PHE A 49 0.83 12.62 5.40
C PHE A 49 2.07 11.74 5.32
N LYS A 50 2.48 11.35 4.10
CA LYS A 50 3.70 10.58 3.89
C LYS A 50 4.97 11.38 4.23
N LEU A 51 5.03 12.64 3.82
CA LEU A 51 6.17 13.52 4.12
C LEU A 51 6.30 13.77 5.62
N TRP A 52 5.19 14.04 6.30
CA TRP A 52 5.18 14.23 7.75
C TRP A 52 5.68 12.98 8.48
N ALA A 53 5.18 11.80 8.11
CA ALA A 53 5.63 10.53 8.67
C ALA A 53 7.14 10.32 8.46
N ALA A 54 7.63 10.57 7.24
CA ALA A 54 9.06 10.46 6.93
C ALA A 54 9.92 11.46 7.71
N SER A 55 9.46 12.69 7.91
CA SER A 55 10.20 13.71 8.68
C SER A 55 10.34 13.38 10.17
N HIS A 56 9.48 12.52 10.71
CA HIS A 56 9.51 12.08 12.11
C HIS A 56 10.08 10.65 12.27
N ASP A 57 10.59 10.03 11.19
CA ASP A 57 11.05 8.63 11.16
C ASP A 57 9.96 7.61 11.56
N LEU A 58 8.69 7.93 11.30
CA LEU A 58 7.54 7.10 11.66
C LEU A 58 6.94 6.41 10.43
N LYS A 59 6.35 5.23 10.64
CA LYS A 59 5.52 4.60 9.61
C LYS A 59 4.16 5.30 9.58
N GLN A 60 3.56 5.40 8.39
CA GLN A 60 2.21 5.96 8.19
C GLN A 60 1.15 5.38 9.15
N LYS A 61 1.25 4.08 9.47
CA LYS A 61 0.35 3.43 10.44
C LYS A 61 0.53 3.95 11.87
N GLU A 62 1.77 4.21 12.29
CA GLU A 62 2.10 4.66 13.64
C GLU A 62 1.62 6.10 13.83
N VAL A 63 1.79 6.93 12.81
CA VAL A 63 1.22 8.28 12.77
C VAL A 63 -0.31 8.24 12.94
N LEU A 64 -0.99 7.33 12.24
CA LEU A 64 -2.44 7.19 12.34
C LEU A 64 -2.89 6.74 13.74
N GLU A 65 -2.22 5.75 14.31
CA GLU A 65 -2.52 5.23 15.65
C GLU A 65 -2.29 6.30 16.73
N GLU A 66 -1.17 7.02 16.67
CA GLU A 66 -0.84 8.09 17.63
C GLU A 66 -1.78 9.28 17.49
N ALA A 67 -2.10 9.71 16.27
CA ALA A 67 -3.08 10.77 16.04
C ALA A 67 -4.45 10.40 16.62
N PHE A 68 -4.88 9.15 16.46
CA PHE A 68 -6.14 8.67 17.02
C PHE A 68 -6.11 8.56 18.56
N ARG A 69 -4.99 8.12 19.14
CA ARG A 69 -4.79 8.10 20.61
C ARG A 69 -4.82 9.51 21.19
N ALA A 70 -4.13 10.46 20.55
CA ALA A 70 -4.13 11.86 20.95
C ALA A 70 -5.55 12.45 20.91
N LEU A 71 -6.30 12.18 19.84
CA LEU A 71 -7.70 12.62 19.72
C LEU A 71 -8.59 12.03 20.81
N LYS A 72 -8.43 10.74 21.13
CA LYS A 72 -9.17 10.10 22.24
C LYS A 72 -8.84 10.72 23.59
N ARG A 73 -7.58 11.13 23.79
CA ARG A 73 -7.13 11.78 25.02
C ARG A 73 -7.67 13.21 25.16
N SER A 74 -7.87 13.91 24.04
CA SER A 74 -8.38 15.29 24.04
C SER A 74 -9.90 15.40 24.07
N SER A 75 -10.62 14.35 23.66
CA SER A 75 -12.09 14.32 23.60
C SER A 75 -12.76 13.63 24.80
N LEU A 76 -12.02 13.40 25.89
CA LEU A 76 -12.49 12.94 27.20
C LEU A 76 -12.00 13.90 28.29
#